data_AF-A0AAE9E5Q7-F1
#
_entry.id   AF-A0AAE9E5Q7-F1
#
_cell.length_a   1.000
_cell.length_b   1.000
_cell.length_c   1.000
_cell.angle_alpha   90.00
_cell.angle_beta   90.00
_cell.angle_gamma   90.00
#
_symmetry.space_group_name_H-M   'P 1'
#
loop_
_entity.id
_entity.type
_entity.pdbx_description
1 polymer ?
#
loop_
_entity_poly.entity_id
_entity_poly.type
_entity_poly.pdbx_seq_one_letter_code
_entity_poly.pdbx_strand_id
1 'polypeptide(L)'
;MIIGVVSLAIVIGLVITNGKQEKTSYENYIESIRSILNTQFSSVSKENRNLLRHIGQRLFLEPENQAPLVVLVGGKSAKEFSEAVNRVIQESKHEKLDSSKIKSIRIESETNRADFHENLREILGPSLSSQSSPRTAVVLDVDLLRWDAVLVLHAFSDHEKYPVPKTVLFLTVSDANVSAETNTKTCDEEMNNFLTTRWIENGGTSDNIPPIIARISYFLCV
;
A
#
# COMPACT_ATOMS: atom_id res chain seq x y z
N MET A 1 16.90 -67.10 37.28
CA MET A 1 16.97 -67.33 35.82
C MET A 1 16.35 -66.10 35.16
N ILE A 2 17.18 -65.08 34.93
CA ILE A 2 17.66 -64.64 33.60
C ILE A 2 16.52 -63.96 32.81
N ILE A 3 16.40 -62.64 32.98
CA ILE A 3 16.76 -61.58 32.01
C ILE A 3 15.67 -61.37 30.96
N GLY A 4 15.14 -60.15 30.90
CA GLY A 4 14.22 -59.72 29.85
C GLY A 4 13.92 -58.22 29.92
N VAL A 5 14.98 -57.41 29.87
CA VAL A 5 14.93 -55.97 29.64
C VAL A 5 14.24 -55.71 28.30
N VAL A 6 13.14 -54.97 28.28
CA VAL A 6 12.88 -53.99 27.21
C VAL A 6 12.30 -52.75 27.87
N SER A 7 13.21 -51.86 28.24
CA SER A 7 12.93 -50.44 28.42
C SER A 7 12.26 -49.93 27.15
N LEU A 8 10.94 -49.77 27.17
CA LEU A 8 10.22 -49.04 26.13
C LEU A 8 10.43 -47.54 26.39
N ALA A 9 11.68 -47.11 26.24
CA ALA A 9 11.99 -45.78 25.78
C ALA A 9 11.40 -45.69 24.36
N ILE A 10 10.12 -45.37 24.29
CA ILE A 10 9.61 -44.53 23.20
C ILE A 10 10.29 -43.19 23.53
N VAL A 11 11.50 -42.87 23.04
CA VAL A 11 11.76 -42.48 21.65
C VAL A 11 10.47 -42.02 20.95
N ILE A 12 9.71 -41.17 21.66
CA ILE A 12 9.13 -39.98 21.08
C ILE A 12 10.37 -39.07 20.96
N GLY A 13 11.33 -39.33 20.07
CA GLY A 13 11.05 -39.16 18.65
C GLY A 13 10.50 -37.74 18.54
N LEU A 14 11.24 -36.68 18.90
CA LEU A 14 12.48 -36.29 18.21
C LEU A 14 12.36 -36.45 16.68
N VAL A 15 11.13 -36.40 16.17
CA VAL A 15 10.83 -35.71 14.94
C VAL A 15 10.80 -34.24 15.35
N ILE A 16 12.00 -33.67 15.53
CA ILE A 16 12.19 -32.27 15.19
C ILE A 16 11.85 -32.26 13.71
N THR A 17 10.59 -31.98 13.41
CA THR A 17 10.19 -31.59 12.07
C THR A 17 11.10 -30.41 11.75
N ASN A 18 12.07 -30.65 10.87
CA ASN A 18 12.72 -29.62 10.05
C ASN A 18 11.66 -29.01 9.09
N GLY A 19 10.46 -28.73 9.61
CA GLY A 19 9.52 -27.85 8.96
C GLY A 19 10.14 -26.48 9.07
N LYS A 20 10.58 -25.93 7.94
CA LYS A 20 10.67 -24.48 7.83
C LYS A 20 9.33 -23.95 8.32
N GLN A 21 9.31 -23.34 9.50
CA GLN A 21 8.13 -22.69 10.03
C GLN A 21 7.64 -21.75 8.94
N GLU A 22 6.39 -21.97 8.49
CA GLU A 22 5.81 -21.16 7.43
C GLU A 22 5.81 -19.72 7.91
N LYS A 23 6.53 -18.85 7.20
CA LYS A 23 6.63 -17.45 7.56
C LYS A 23 5.26 -16.82 7.49
N THR A 24 4.94 -16.00 8.49
CA THR A 24 3.69 -15.23 8.50
C THR A 24 3.68 -14.22 7.35
N SER A 25 2.48 -13.80 6.91
CA SER A 25 2.36 -12.73 5.90
C SER A 25 3.17 -11.48 6.22
N TYR A 26 3.23 -11.08 7.50
CA TYR A 26 4.01 -9.92 7.92
C TYR A 26 5.53 -10.13 7.79
N GLU A 27 6.03 -11.31 8.16
CA GLU A 27 7.46 -11.64 8.00
C GLU A 27 7.88 -11.67 6.53
N ASN A 28 7.04 -12.27 5.67
CA ASN A 28 7.23 -12.27 4.22
C ASN A 28 7.26 -10.84 3.67
N TYR A 29 6.32 -9.99 4.11
CA TYR A 29 6.27 -8.59 3.73
C TYR A 29 7.57 -7.85 4.10
N ILE A 30 8.04 -7.94 5.35
CA ILE A 30 9.22 -7.20 5.81
C ILE A 30 10.49 -7.65 5.09
N GLU A 31 10.65 -8.94 4.83
CA GLU A 31 11.81 -9.47 4.11
C GLU A 31 11.81 -9.02 2.65
N SER A 32 10.67 -9.12 1.97
CA SER A 32 10.51 -8.69 0.58
C SER A 32 10.70 -7.18 0.42
N ILE A 33 10.13 -6.37 1.33
CA ILE A 33 10.39 -4.92 1.36
C ILE A 33 11.89 -4.65 1.54
N ARG A 34 12.55 -5.28 2.52
CA ARG A 34 13.99 -5.09 2.72
C ARG A 34 14.80 -5.45 1.46
N SER A 35 14.41 -6.52 0.77
CA SER A 35 15.05 -6.94 -0.47
C SER A 35 14.92 -5.88 -1.58
N ILE A 36 13.70 -5.39 -1.87
CA ILE A 36 13.52 -4.39 -2.93
C ILE A 36 14.17 -3.05 -2.58
N LEU A 37 14.16 -2.64 -1.31
CA LEU A 37 14.81 -1.40 -0.86
C LEU A 37 16.33 -1.47 -0.86
N ASN A 38 16.92 -2.66 -0.89
CA ASN A 38 18.38 -2.81 -0.97
C ASN A 38 18.86 -3.01 -2.40
N THR A 39 18.01 -3.57 -3.27
CA THR A 39 18.36 -3.94 -4.65
C THR A 39 17.95 -2.90 -5.68
N GLN A 40 16.79 -2.26 -5.50
CA GLN A 40 16.18 -1.35 -6.50
C GLN A 40 16.06 0.08 -5.98
N PHE A 41 15.81 0.26 -4.67
CA PHE A 41 15.53 1.58 -4.08
C PHE A 41 16.45 1.90 -2.88
N SER A 42 17.77 1.78 -3.08
CA SER A 42 18.78 1.93 -2.02
C SER A 42 18.82 3.32 -1.39
N SER A 43 18.45 4.36 -2.14
CA SER A 43 18.38 5.76 -1.72
C SER A 43 17.20 6.10 -0.80
N VAL A 44 16.24 5.18 -0.59
CA VAL A 44 15.08 5.44 0.27
C VAL A 44 15.51 5.69 1.71
N SER A 45 15.05 6.82 2.27
CA SER A 45 15.40 7.30 3.61
C SER A 45 15.00 6.32 4.72
N LYS A 46 15.59 6.49 5.91
CA LYS A 46 15.27 5.66 7.08
C LYS A 46 13.83 5.87 7.53
N GLU A 47 13.33 7.09 7.41
CA GLU A 47 11.97 7.52 7.72
C GLU A 47 10.98 6.77 6.84
N ASN A 48 11.20 6.77 5.52
CA ASN A 48 10.38 6.03 4.55
C ASN A 48 10.44 4.51 4.79
N ARG A 49 11.61 3.97 5.14
CA ARG A 49 11.79 2.55 5.54
C ARG A 49 10.95 2.20 6.77
N ASN A 50 10.90 3.09 7.77
CA ASN A 50 10.09 2.90 8.97
C ASN A 50 8.60 3.01 8.66
N LEU A 51 8.20 3.91 7.77
CA LEU A 51 6.82 4.05 7.33
C LEU A 51 6.33 2.80 6.61
N LEU A 52 7.12 2.21 5.71
CA LEU A 52 6.77 0.92 5.09
C LEU A 52 6.59 -0.19 6.13
N ARG A 53 7.47 -0.27 7.14
CA ARG A 53 7.29 -1.22 8.24
C ARG A 53 5.96 -0.99 8.96
N HIS A 54 5.63 0.26 9.23
CA HIS A 54 4.38 0.63 9.89
C HIS A 54 3.16 0.25 9.05
N ILE A 55 3.17 0.53 7.74
CA ILE A 55 2.12 0.09 6.80
C ILE A 55 1.94 -1.44 6.88
N GLY A 56 3.04 -2.21 6.86
CA GLY A 56 2.98 -3.66 7.02
C GLY A 56 2.33 -4.11 8.32
N GLN A 57 2.63 -3.46 9.44
CA GLN A 57 2.01 -3.77 10.74
C GLN A 57 0.50 -3.54 10.69
N ARG A 58 0.07 -2.38 10.15
CA ARG A 58 -1.36 -2.07 9.98
C ARG A 58 -2.07 -3.03 9.05
N LEU A 59 -1.41 -3.48 7.98
CA LEU A 59 -2.02 -4.38 7.00
C LEU A 59 -2.06 -5.85 7.42
N PHE A 60 -1.13 -6.33 8.25
CA PHE A 60 -1.03 -7.77 8.53
C PHE A 60 -1.24 -8.14 10.00
N LEU A 61 -1.09 -7.20 10.93
CA LEU A 61 -1.17 -7.47 12.38
C LEU A 61 -2.40 -6.82 13.04
N GLU A 62 -2.92 -5.73 12.48
CA GLU A 62 -4.11 -5.05 13.02
C GLU A 62 -5.44 -5.74 12.65
N PRO A 63 -6.53 -5.41 13.36
CA PRO A 63 -7.86 -5.99 13.13
C PRO A 63 -8.40 -5.83 11.71
N GLU A 64 -9.43 -6.61 11.38
CA GLU A 64 -10.01 -6.69 10.03
C GLU A 64 -10.79 -5.45 9.58
N ASN A 65 -11.25 -4.60 10.51
CA ASN A 65 -12.05 -3.41 10.21
C ASN A 65 -11.24 -2.14 10.48
N GLN A 66 -10.20 -1.93 9.68
CA GLN A 66 -9.38 -0.71 9.71
C GLN A 66 -9.71 0.18 8.51
N ALA A 67 -9.64 1.49 8.73
CA ALA A 67 -9.78 2.49 7.67
C ALA A 67 -8.69 2.32 6.60
N PRO A 68 -8.97 2.72 5.34
CA PRO A 68 -7.99 2.69 4.26
C PRO A 68 -6.76 3.55 4.60
N LEU A 69 -5.58 3.02 4.26
CA LEU A 69 -4.34 3.78 4.27
C LEU A 69 -4.13 4.38 2.90
N VAL A 70 -4.03 5.71 2.83
CA VAL A 70 -3.72 6.39 1.57
C VAL A 70 -2.30 6.94 1.65
N VAL A 71 -1.47 6.53 0.72
CA VAL A 71 -0.05 6.85 0.69
C VAL A 71 0.23 7.61 -0.60
N LEU A 72 0.55 8.90 -0.47
CA LEU A 72 0.99 9.71 -1.59
C LEU A 72 2.50 9.54 -1.77
N VAL A 73 2.90 9.10 -2.96
CA VAL A 73 4.28 8.82 -3.34
C VAL A 73 4.72 9.81 -4.41
N GLY A 74 5.77 10.58 -4.13
CA GLY A 74 6.37 11.54 -5.05
C GLY A 74 7.82 11.23 -5.37
N GLY A 75 8.31 11.87 -6.42
CA GLY A 75 9.67 11.70 -6.91
C GLY A 75 9.80 10.81 -8.13
N LYS A 76 11.03 10.75 -8.65
CA LYS A 76 11.33 10.19 -9.98
C LYS A 76 11.00 8.71 -10.09
N SER A 77 11.05 7.98 -8.98
CA SER A 77 10.81 6.54 -8.94
C SER A 77 9.43 6.19 -8.36
N ALA A 78 8.53 7.17 -8.20
CA ALA A 78 7.28 6.98 -7.46
C ALA A 78 6.40 5.88 -8.02
N LYS A 79 6.33 5.75 -9.35
CA LYS A 79 5.51 4.75 -10.05
C LYS A 79 6.06 3.35 -9.81
N GLU A 80 7.32 3.14 -10.17
CA GLU A 80 8.02 1.86 -10.06
C GLU A 80 8.07 1.40 -8.60
N PHE A 81 8.31 2.33 -7.67
CA PHE A 81 8.30 2.07 -6.25
C PHE A 81 6.93 1.61 -5.75
N SER A 82 5.87 2.35 -6.09
CA SER A 82 4.50 2.02 -5.65
C SER A 82 4.05 0.68 -6.20
N GLU A 83 4.34 0.39 -7.46
CA GLU A 83 4.05 -0.91 -8.08
C GLU A 83 4.85 -2.05 -7.45
N ALA A 84 6.13 -1.84 -7.14
CA ALA A 84 6.97 -2.83 -6.47
C ALA A 84 6.47 -3.15 -5.05
N VAL A 85 6.12 -2.11 -4.27
CA VAL A 85 5.55 -2.28 -2.92
C VAL A 85 4.19 -2.96 -2.99
N ASN A 86 3.32 -2.56 -3.92
CA ASN A 86 2.02 -3.20 -4.16
C ASN A 86 2.17 -4.69 -4.47
N ARG A 87 3.12 -5.05 -5.35
CA ARG A 87 3.43 -6.45 -5.65
C ARG A 87 3.87 -7.22 -4.40
N VAL A 88 4.76 -6.63 -3.58
CA VAL A 88 5.18 -7.26 -2.30
C VAL A 88 3.99 -7.50 -1.38
N ILE A 89 3.06 -6.54 -1.26
CA ILE A 89 1.85 -6.71 -0.43
C ILE A 89 0.98 -7.84 -0.96
N GLN A 90 0.79 -7.92 -2.28
CA GLN A 90 -0.01 -8.98 -2.92
C GLN A 90 0.62 -10.36 -2.73
N GLU A 91 1.94 -10.48 -2.94
CA GLU A 91 2.70 -11.74 -2.80
C GLU A 91 2.85 -12.21 -1.34
N SER A 92 2.73 -11.29 -0.37
CA SER A 92 2.85 -11.64 1.05
C SER A 92 1.57 -12.26 1.63
N LYS A 93 0.46 -12.25 0.89
CA LYS A 93 -0.80 -12.86 1.31
C LYS A 93 -0.71 -14.38 1.21
N HIS A 94 -1.34 -15.10 2.14
CA HIS A 94 -1.46 -16.56 2.06
C HIS A 94 -2.50 -17.03 1.01
N GLU A 95 -3.18 -16.09 0.35
CA GLU A 95 -4.14 -16.36 -0.72
C GLU A 95 -3.43 -16.59 -2.06
N LYS A 96 -4.07 -17.34 -2.96
CA LYS A 96 -3.55 -17.50 -4.33
C LYS A 96 -3.44 -16.13 -4.98
N LEU A 97 -2.24 -15.82 -5.47
CA LEU A 97 -1.98 -14.61 -6.21
C LEU A 97 -2.85 -14.56 -7.48
N ASP A 98 -3.76 -13.60 -7.53
CA ASP A 98 -4.48 -13.26 -8.73
C ASP A 98 -3.72 -12.14 -9.44
N SER A 99 -2.94 -12.50 -10.45
CA SER A 99 -2.13 -11.54 -11.23
C SER A 99 -2.99 -10.47 -11.90
N SER A 100 -4.28 -10.74 -12.14
CA SER A 100 -5.21 -9.73 -12.68
C SER A 100 -5.49 -8.58 -11.70
N LYS A 101 -5.22 -8.77 -10.39
CA LYS A 101 -5.38 -7.77 -9.33
C LYS A 101 -4.10 -7.01 -8.98
N ILE A 102 -2.99 -7.35 -9.63
CA ILE A 102 -1.73 -6.58 -9.56
C ILE A 102 -1.70 -5.59 -10.72
N LYS A 103 -2.77 -4.82 -10.88
CA LYS A 103 -2.86 -3.77 -11.90
C LYS A 103 -2.71 -2.41 -11.24
N SER A 104 -1.97 -1.53 -11.88
CA SER A 104 -2.00 -0.11 -11.61
C SER A 104 -3.07 0.55 -12.48
N ILE A 105 -3.75 1.55 -11.93
CA ILE A 105 -4.66 2.41 -12.66
C ILE A 105 -3.84 3.58 -13.16
N ARG A 106 -3.71 3.70 -14.47
CA ARG A 106 -3.08 4.88 -15.08
C ARG A 106 -4.12 5.97 -15.26
N ILE A 107 -3.87 7.14 -14.71
CA ILE A 107 -4.69 8.31 -14.97
C ILE A 107 -4.22 9.00 -16.25
N GLU A 108 -5.18 9.29 -17.12
CA GLU A 108 -5.02 10.10 -18.32
C GLU A 108 -5.94 11.32 -18.20
N SER A 109 -5.70 12.36 -19.01
CA SER A 109 -6.48 13.60 -18.95
C SER A 109 -7.99 13.41 -19.20
N GLU A 110 -8.35 12.35 -19.93
CA GLU A 110 -9.73 11.98 -20.25
C GLU A 110 -10.33 10.96 -19.29
N THR A 111 -9.59 10.52 -18.26
CA THR A 111 -10.13 9.59 -17.26
C THR A 111 -11.27 10.27 -16.51
N ASN A 112 -12.49 9.81 -16.78
CA ASN A 112 -13.69 10.33 -16.13
C ASN A 112 -13.92 9.64 -14.77
N ARG A 113 -14.79 10.26 -13.97
CA ARG A 113 -15.16 9.78 -12.64
C ARG A 113 -15.70 8.35 -12.62
N ALA A 114 -16.54 7.98 -13.59
CA ALA A 114 -17.20 6.68 -13.60
C ALA A 114 -16.20 5.55 -13.87
N ASP A 115 -15.35 5.73 -14.88
CA ASP A 115 -14.32 4.76 -15.24
C ASP A 115 -13.30 4.62 -14.10
N PHE A 116 -12.90 5.72 -13.46
CA PHE A 116 -11.99 5.66 -12.32
C PHE A 116 -12.60 4.90 -11.13
N HIS A 117 -13.87 5.17 -10.82
CA HIS A 117 -14.58 4.47 -9.76
C HIS A 117 -14.72 2.97 -10.05
N GLU A 118 -15.04 2.60 -11.29
CA GLU A 118 -15.20 1.18 -11.67
C GLU A 118 -13.85 0.45 -11.64
N ASN A 119 -12.77 1.07 -12.14
CA ASN A 119 -11.42 0.48 -12.07
C ASN A 119 -10.98 0.22 -10.62
N LEU A 120 -11.22 1.17 -9.71
CA LEU A 120 -10.93 0.97 -8.28
C LEU A 120 -11.78 -0.16 -7.69
N ARG A 121 -13.06 -0.22 -8.04
CA ARG A 121 -13.96 -1.30 -7.59
C ARG A 121 -13.55 -2.66 -8.16
N GLU A 122 -13.09 -2.75 -9.40
CA GLU A 122 -12.61 -4.01 -9.99
C GLU A 122 -11.39 -4.54 -9.23
N ILE A 123 -10.40 -3.68 -8.98
CA ILE A 123 -9.15 -4.05 -8.29
C ILE A 123 -9.41 -4.34 -6.81
N LEU A 124 -10.14 -3.46 -6.14
CA LEU A 124 -10.43 -3.58 -4.71
C LEU A 124 -11.63 -4.47 -4.43
N GLY A 125 -12.33 -5.02 -5.42
CA GLY A 125 -13.47 -5.89 -5.20
C GLY A 125 -14.69 -5.21 -4.53
N PRO A 126 -15.66 -6.02 -4.07
CA PRO A 126 -16.92 -5.50 -3.52
C PRO A 126 -16.73 -4.84 -2.16
N SER A 127 -17.70 -4.00 -1.78
CA SER A 127 -17.75 -3.42 -0.44
C SER A 127 -18.01 -4.52 0.60
N LEU A 128 -17.28 -4.45 1.72
CA LEU A 128 -17.30 -5.45 2.79
C LEU A 128 -17.33 -4.75 4.15
N SER A 129 -17.91 -5.41 5.16
CA SER A 129 -17.90 -4.93 6.55
C SER A 129 -16.62 -5.28 7.32
N SER A 130 -15.92 -6.32 6.91
CA SER A 130 -14.62 -6.73 7.46
C SER A 130 -13.81 -7.48 6.40
N GLN A 131 -12.49 -7.52 6.59
CA GLN A 131 -11.61 -8.23 5.68
C GLN A 131 -10.35 -8.76 6.39
N SER A 132 -10.07 -10.04 6.22
CA SER A 132 -8.92 -10.71 6.82
C SER A 132 -7.60 -10.36 6.11
N SER A 133 -7.59 -10.42 4.78
CA SER A 133 -6.44 -10.17 3.90
C SER A 133 -6.45 -8.73 3.37
N PRO A 134 -5.32 -8.00 3.35
CA PRO A 134 -5.34 -6.62 2.88
C PRO A 134 -5.70 -6.51 1.40
N ARG A 135 -6.33 -5.40 0.99
CA ARG A 135 -6.50 -5.05 -0.43
C ARG A 135 -5.62 -3.86 -0.78
N THR A 136 -5.16 -3.80 -2.02
CA THR A 136 -4.21 -2.77 -2.43
C THR A 136 -4.42 -2.38 -3.87
N ALA A 137 -4.29 -1.08 -4.16
CA ALA A 137 -4.33 -0.54 -5.50
C ALA A 137 -3.27 0.56 -5.66
N VAL A 138 -2.78 0.73 -6.89
CA VAL A 138 -1.86 1.81 -7.26
C VAL A 138 -2.56 2.68 -8.29
N VAL A 139 -2.64 3.98 -8.01
CA VAL A 139 -3.16 5.00 -8.94
C VAL A 139 -1.98 5.86 -9.37
N LEU A 140 -1.62 5.76 -10.64
CA LEU A 140 -0.50 6.48 -11.23
C LEU A 140 -0.96 7.85 -11.70
N ASP A 141 -0.14 8.87 -11.47
CA ASP A 141 -0.33 10.23 -12.00
C ASP A 141 -1.62 10.89 -11.51
N VAL A 142 -1.89 10.78 -10.21
CA VAL A 142 -3.12 11.24 -9.56
C VAL A 142 -3.33 12.76 -9.69
N ASP A 143 -2.25 13.51 -9.93
CA ASP A 143 -2.29 14.94 -10.18
C ASP A 143 -2.93 15.31 -11.54
N LEU A 144 -3.08 14.35 -12.45
CA LEU A 144 -3.74 14.53 -13.75
C LEU A 144 -5.26 14.34 -13.68
N LEU A 145 -5.81 13.90 -12.53
CA LEU A 145 -7.24 13.71 -12.37
C LEU A 145 -7.99 15.02 -12.60
N ARG A 146 -9.06 14.93 -13.41
CA ARG A 146 -10.09 15.96 -13.46
C ARG A 146 -10.76 16.10 -12.11
N TRP A 147 -11.16 17.32 -11.76
CA TRP A 147 -11.70 17.61 -10.43
C TRP A 147 -12.85 16.68 -9.99
N ASP A 148 -13.78 16.36 -10.88
CA ASP A 148 -14.91 15.47 -10.57
C ASP A 148 -14.48 14.03 -10.27
N ALA A 149 -13.37 13.57 -10.86
CA ALA A 149 -12.79 12.26 -10.61
C ALA A 149 -11.98 12.21 -9.29
N VAL A 150 -11.43 13.34 -8.82
CA VAL A 150 -10.78 13.44 -7.50
C VAL A 150 -11.76 13.07 -6.37
N LEU A 151 -13.06 13.35 -6.54
CA LEU A 151 -14.11 12.97 -5.58
C LEU A 151 -14.24 11.46 -5.37
N VAL A 152 -13.76 10.63 -6.31
CA VAL A 152 -13.69 9.18 -6.11
C VAL A 152 -12.72 8.84 -5.00
N LEU A 153 -11.57 9.52 -4.91
CA LEU A 153 -10.60 9.30 -3.83
C LEU A 153 -11.24 9.57 -2.48
N HIS A 154 -12.06 10.61 -2.35
CA HIS A 154 -12.81 10.89 -1.13
C HIS A 154 -13.68 9.69 -0.71
N ALA A 155 -14.42 9.08 -1.65
CA ALA A 155 -15.30 7.94 -1.37
C ALA A 155 -14.53 6.68 -0.94
N PHE A 156 -13.33 6.45 -1.47
CA PHE A 156 -12.52 5.26 -1.14
C PHE A 156 -11.53 5.46 0.01
N SER A 157 -11.39 6.69 0.51
CA SER A 157 -10.39 7.08 1.53
C SER A 157 -11.01 7.66 2.81
N ASP A 158 -12.33 7.76 2.86
CA ASP A 158 -13.04 8.28 4.02
C ASP A 158 -12.77 7.41 5.26
N HIS A 159 -12.54 8.02 6.42
CA HIS A 159 -12.21 7.29 7.65
C HIS A 159 -13.45 6.78 8.40
N GLU A 160 -14.63 7.33 8.11
CA GLU A 160 -15.90 6.93 8.73
C GLU A 160 -16.71 6.02 7.80
N LYS A 161 -16.66 6.27 6.49
CA LYS A 161 -17.49 5.60 5.47
C LYS A 161 -16.65 5.12 4.30
N TYR A 162 -15.79 4.14 4.54
CA TYR A 162 -15.02 3.48 3.49
C TYR A 162 -15.71 2.21 2.99
N PRO A 163 -15.67 1.93 1.67
CA PRO A 163 -16.33 0.75 1.10
C PRO A 163 -15.56 -0.54 1.39
N VAL A 164 -14.22 -0.48 1.50
CA VAL A 164 -13.36 -1.67 1.59
C VAL A 164 -12.38 -1.52 2.76
N PRO A 165 -12.57 -2.25 3.88
CA PRO A 165 -11.67 -2.21 5.02
C PRO A 165 -10.30 -2.77 4.68
N LYS A 166 -9.30 -2.42 5.50
CA LYS A 166 -7.94 -2.98 5.43
C LYS A 166 -7.35 -2.84 4.02
N THR A 167 -7.52 -1.64 3.46
CA THR A 167 -7.07 -1.27 2.12
C THR A 167 -5.85 -0.37 2.21
N VAL A 168 -4.93 -0.48 1.26
CA VAL A 168 -3.93 0.55 0.99
C VAL A 168 -4.05 1.07 -0.44
N LEU A 169 -4.06 2.38 -0.58
CA LEU A 169 -4.06 3.08 -1.87
C LEU A 169 -2.74 3.82 -2.01
N PHE A 170 -1.93 3.41 -2.99
CA PHE A 170 -0.75 4.16 -3.38
C PHE A 170 -1.15 5.13 -4.49
N LEU A 171 -0.95 6.42 -4.25
CA LEU A 171 -1.20 7.47 -5.22
C LEU A 171 0.14 8.04 -5.64
N THR A 172 0.44 8.14 -6.94
CA THR A 172 1.70 8.72 -7.40
C THR A 172 1.48 10.08 -8.04
N VAL A 173 2.43 10.99 -7.88
CA VAL A 173 2.45 12.27 -8.60
C VAL A 173 3.43 12.22 -9.77
N SER A 174 3.12 12.96 -10.83
CA SER A 174 3.87 13.00 -12.09
C SER A 174 5.16 13.83 -12.01
N ASP A 175 5.37 14.61 -10.95
CA ASP A 175 6.46 15.58 -10.89
C ASP A 175 7.80 14.98 -10.44
N ALA A 176 8.77 15.02 -11.36
CA ALA A 176 10.14 14.58 -11.15
C ALA A 176 10.97 15.52 -10.26
N ASN A 177 10.46 16.72 -9.94
CA ASN A 177 11.13 17.70 -9.10
C ASN A 177 10.81 17.54 -7.61
N VAL A 178 9.71 16.84 -7.27
CA VAL A 178 9.43 16.44 -5.89
C VAL A 178 10.58 15.57 -5.43
N SER A 179 11.42 16.12 -4.56
CA SER A 179 12.65 15.45 -4.12
C SER A 179 12.58 15.17 -2.64
N ALA A 180 13.29 14.13 -2.20
CA ALA A 180 13.29 13.72 -0.81
C ALA A 180 13.80 14.83 0.14
N GLU A 181 14.61 15.77 -0.34
CA GLU A 181 15.22 16.83 0.46
C GLU A 181 15.56 18.06 -0.40
N THR A 182 14.73 19.11 -0.32
CA THR A 182 15.23 20.48 -0.56
C THR A 182 15.38 21.16 0.80
N ASN A 183 16.42 21.99 0.97
CA ASN A 183 16.77 22.62 2.26
C ASN A 183 15.68 23.56 2.83
N THR A 184 14.55 23.72 2.16
CA THR A 184 13.52 24.74 2.49
C THR A 184 12.12 24.18 2.69
N LYS A 185 11.81 22.94 2.27
CA LYS A 185 10.46 22.34 2.42
C LYS A 185 10.55 20.84 2.67
N THR A 186 9.63 20.33 3.48
CA THR A 186 9.48 18.89 3.70
C THR A 186 8.69 18.24 2.55
N CYS A 187 8.90 16.95 2.34
CA CYS A 187 8.26 16.16 1.28
C CYS A 187 6.72 16.27 1.29
N ASP A 188 6.09 16.25 2.46
CA ASP A 188 4.65 16.42 2.64
C ASP A 188 4.17 17.82 2.23
N GLU A 189 4.87 18.88 2.63
CA GLU A 189 4.56 20.24 2.24
C GLU A 189 4.68 20.43 0.72
N GLU A 190 5.73 19.90 0.10
CA GLU A 190 5.95 20.00 -1.35
C GLU A 190 4.86 19.26 -2.13
N MET A 191 4.57 18.01 -1.76
CA MET A 191 3.54 17.21 -2.43
C MET A 191 2.13 17.76 -2.22
N ASN A 192 1.80 18.24 -1.02
CA ASN A 192 0.51 18.85 -0.74
C ASN A 192 0.28 20.10 -1.60
N ASN A 193 1.27 20.99 -1.64
CA ASN A 193 1.20 22.21 -2.45
C ASN A 193 1.10 21.89 -3.95
N PHE A 194 1.91 20.96 -4.44
CA PHE A 194 1.88 20.51 -5.83
C PHE A 194 0.50 19.95 -6.20
N LEU A 195 0.02 18.96 -5.45
CA LEU A 195 -1.24 18.28 -5.74
C LEU A 195 -2.44 19.23 -5.65
N THR A 196 -2.45 20.12 -4.65
CA THR A 196 -3.48 21.16 -4.51
C THR A 196 -3.51 22.06 -5.74
N THR A 197 -2.35 22.54 -6.18
CA THR A 197 -2.25 23.43 -7.35
C THR A 197 -2.78 22.75 -8.61
N ARG A 198 -2.34 21.51 -8.87
CA ARG A 198 -2.77 20.73 -10.05
C ARG A 198 -4.27 20.45 -10.06
N TRP A 199 -4.86 20.11 -8.92
CA TRP A 199 -6.30 19.88 -8.85
C TRP A 199 -7.14 21.16 -8.96
N ILE A 200 -6.62 22.32 -8.53
CA ILE A 200 -7.24 23.63 -8.83
C ILE A 200 -7.22 23.88 -10.34
N GLU A 201 -6.07 23.68 -10.99
CA GLU A 201 -5.91 23.83 -12.44
C GLU A 201 -6.87 22.90 -13.22
N ASN A 202 -7.15 21.72 -12.68
CA ASN A 202 -8.07 20.74 -13.26
C ASN A 202 -9.55 20.98 -12.92
N GLY A 203 -9.90 22.17 -12.38
CA GLY A 203 -11.27 22.62 -12.16
C GLY A 203 -11.78 22.52 -10.71
N GLY A 204 -10.88 22.23 -9.75
CA GLY A 204 -11.18 22.25 -8.32
C GLY A 204 -11.18 23.65 -7.71
N THR A 205 -11.39 23.72 -6.40
CA THR A 205 -11.38 24.99 -5.63
C THR A 205 -10.60 24.84 -4.33
N SER A 206 -10.24 25.95 -3.70
CA SER A 206 -9.58 25.98 -2.40
C SER A 206 -10.39 25.30 -1.28
N ASP A 207 -11.71 25.19 -1.45
CA ASP A 207 -12.60 24.74 -0.38
C ASP A 207 -12.85 23.23 -0.44
N ASN A 208 -12.79 22.65 -1.63
CA ASN A 208 -13.17 21.26 -1.85
C ASN A 208 -11.97 20.28 -1.91
N ILE A 209 -10.77 20.78 -2.21
CA ILE A 209 -9.53 19.98 -2.23
C ILE A 209 -9.04 19.59 -0.83
N PRO A 210 -8.93 20.51 0.16
CA PRO A 210 -8.34 20.18 1.46
C PRO A 210 -8.99 18.99 2.18
N PRO A 211 -10.32 18.80 2.16
CA PRO A 211 -10.94 17.61 2.74
C PRO A 211 -10.43 16.29 2.14
N ILE A 212 -10.06 16.27 0.86
CA ILE A 212 -9.56 15.07 0.18
C ILE A 212 -8.10 14.82 0.57
N ILE A 213 -7.29 15.88 0.61
CA ILE A 213 -5.90 15.79 1.07
C ILE A 213 -5.82 15.35 2.53
N ALA A 214 -6.75 15.79 3.38
CA ALA A 214 -6.82 15.37 4.79
C ALA A 214 -7.06 13.85 4.97
N ARG A 215 -7.47 13.14 3.91
CA ARG A 215 -7.63 11.68 3.91
C ARG A 215 -6.35 10.94 3.47
N ILE A 216 -5.34 11.67 2.98
CA ILE A 216 -4.01 11.12 2.71
C ILE A 216 -3.35 10.85 4.06
N SER A 217 -3.11 9.57 4.35
CA SER A 217 -2.55 9.13 5.63
C SER A 217 -1.06 9.44 5.72
N TYR A 218 -0.33 9.26 4.62
CA TYR A 218 1.12 9.33 4.61
C TYR A 218 1.68 9.89 3.31
N PHE A 219 2.86 10.51 3.42
CA PHE A 219 3.63 11.10 2.33
C PHE A 219 5.00 10.41 2.24
N LEU A 220 5.41 10.01 1.04
CA LEU A 220 6.68 9.33 0.75
C LEU A 220 7.34 9.97 -0.48
N CYS A 221 8.60 10.39 -0.38
CA CYS A 221 9.39 10.85 -1.54
C CYS A 221 10.51 9.85 -1.86
N VAL A 222 10.65 9.45 -3.13
CA VAL A 222 11.56 8.37 -3.59
C VAL A 222 12.28 8.66 -4.90
#